data_AF-A9C3G9-F1
#
_entry.id   AF-A9C3G9-F1
#
_cell.length_a   1.000
_cell.length_b   1.000
_cell.length_c   1.000
_cell.angle_alpha   90.00
_cell.angle_beta   90.00
_cell.angle_gamma   90.00
#
_symmetry.space_group_name_H-M   'P 1'
#
loop_
_entity.id
_entity.type
_entity.pdbx_description
1 polymer ?
#
loop_
_entity_poly.entity_id
_entity_poly.type
_entity_poly.pdbx_seq_one_letter_code
_entity_poly.pdbx_strand_id
1 'polypeptide(L)'
;MRNRCAAIGLALALATAAQAQAQKPAPPQSPLSAAHTADTPEPDKSAQESAWDAYLHRVAAQLAGSGSGRDLAFAAILINLSVPPFLQEDADSRAPQWRQAALERAGQDVLAYQLLAARAPEREGELRSQAARRWLALEPSNLTALMWQALGPQELLVAARESRYADLHMYDGVRWMQSALLKHPPTAEELQAFGGGQPYRPEEGAAITAMGIWAAFELPGYRTLIDACKPERRGDAPSRDADCLHVAHLMTERSSTVLDEAFGLAIRRWLARTPAERAAVQSRRRQLDWLMHKSNPLSMQAGGDPFVRLLSDPSIHSEQQLLERMLKDAGRPLQPPPGWRLPVPKH
;
A
#
# COMPACT_ATOMS: atom_id res chain seq x y z
N MET A 1 20.51 13.77 9.95
CA MET A 1 19.61 12.92 9.15
C MET A 1 19.59 11.54 9.78
N ARG A 2 18.58 11.27 10.63
CA ARG A 2 18.37 10.01 11.36
C ARG A 2 16.95 9.56 11.02
N ASN A 3 16.75 8.25 10.81
CA ASN A 3 15.50 7.54 10.46
C ASN A 3 15.35 7.16 8.98
N ARG A 4 16.10 6.15 8.53
CA ARG A 4 15.73 5.27 7.41
C ARG A 4 16.14 3.81 7.64
N CYS A 5 15.84 3.26 8.83
CA CYS A 5 15.71 1.81 9.05
C CYS A 5 14.39 1.44 9.74
N ALA A 6 13.41 2.36 9.72
CA ALA A 6 12.07 2.16 10.25
C ALA A 6 11.07 2.03 9.08
N ALA A 7 11.23 0.99 8.26
CA ALA A 7 10.33 0.70 7.15
C ALA A 7 9.42 -0.51 7.47
N ILE A 8 8.76 -0.50 8.64
CA ILE A 8 7.55 -1.33 8.92
C ILE A 8 6.44 -0.50 9.62
N GLY A 9 6.53 0.84 9.59
CA GLY A 9 5.54 1.73 10.22
C GLY A 9 4.72 2.59 9.26
N LEU A 10 4.88 2.45 7.95
CA LEU A 10 4.48 3.50 6.99
C LEU A 10 3.10 3.36 6.35
N ALA A 11 2.27 2.41 6.80
CA ALA A 11 0.83 2.41 6.45
C ALA A 11 0.00 3.23 7.47
N LEU A 12 0.58 3.61 8.62
CA LEU A 12 -0.17 4.24 9.73
C LEU A 12 -0.13 5.78 9.75
N ALA A 13 0.64 6.44 8.88
CA ALA A 13 0.85 7.89 8.96
C ALA A 13 -0.09 8.75 8.10
N LEU A 14 -0.83 8.17 7.14
CA LEU A 14 -1.66 8.95 6.21
C LEU A 14 -3.11 9.19 6.69
N ALA A 15 -3.54 8.60 7.81
CA ALA A 15 -4.89 8.79 8.34
C ALA A 15 -5.02 9.80 9.50
N THR A 16 -3.92 10.37 10.00
CA THR A 16 -3.93 11.29 11.16
C THR A 16 -3.39 12.70 10.89
N ALA A 17 -2.86 12.99 9.70
CA ALA A 17 -2.16 14.25 9.42
C ALA A 17 -3.01 15.39 8.81
N ALA A 18 -4.30 15.47 9.13
CA ALA A 18 -5.14 16.60 8.68
C ALA A 18 -5.28 17.73 9.73
N GLN A 19 -4.77 17.57 10.96
CA GLN A 19 -4.87 18.61 11.99
C GLN A 19 -3.62 18.60 12.88
N ALA A 20 -2.66 19.49 12.57
CA ALA A 20 -1.71 20.14 13.51
C ALA A 20 -0.38 20.46 12.80
N GLN A 21 -0.34 21.57 12.06
CA GLN A 21 0.91 22.29 11.82
C GLN A 21 1.08 23.30 12.95
N ALA A 22 1.90 22.96 13.94
CA ALA A 22 2.51 23.91 14.87
C ALA A 22 3.85 23.33 15.36
N GLN A 23 4.84 24.20 15.50
CA GLN A 23 6.27 23.93 15.68
C GLN A 23 6.64 22.75 16.61
N LYS A 24 7.60 21.93 16.17
CA LYS A 24 8.19 20.80 16.91
C LYS A 24 9.40 21.27 17.76
N PRO A 25 9.40 21.16 19.09
CA PRO A 25 10.62 21.15 19.89
C PRO A 25 11.30 19.78 19.80
N ALA A 26 12.61 19.72 20.01
CA ALA A 26 13.39 18.49 20.00
C ALA A 26 12.92 17.51 21.11
N PRO A 27 12.86 16.20 20.85
CA PRO A 27 12.40 15.21 21.83
C PRO A 27 13.48 14.91 22.90
N PRO A 28 13.10 14.67 24.16
CA PRO A 28 14.02 14.25 25.22
C PRO A 28 14.49 12.80 25.01
N GLN A 29 15.76 12.55 25.33
CA GLN A 29 16.39 11.24 25.22
C GLN A 29 15.81 10.28 26.27
N SER A 30 15.47 9.05 25.84
CA SER A 30 14.83 8.04 26.68
C SER A 30 15.85 7.33 27.61
N PRO A 31 15.53 7.01 28.87
CA PRO A 31 16.48 6.46 29.86
C PRO A 31 16.87 4.99 29.66
N LEU A 32 16.47 4.35 28.56
CA LEU A 32 16.73 2.92 28.30
C LEU A 32 18.09 2.63 27.65
N SER A 33 18.98 3.63 27.51
CA SER A 33 20.33 3.46 26.93
C SER A 33 21.43 3.08 27.93
N ALA A 34 21.10 2.68 29.15
CA ALA A 34 22.09 2.42 30.19
C ALA A 34 21.98 1.01 30.77
N ALA A 35 22.27 -0.03 29.98
CA ALA A 35 22.89 -1.27 30.46
C ALA A 35 23.20 -2.27 29.32
N HIS A 36 24.50 -2.59 29.17
CA HIS A 36 25.10 -3.73 28.44
C HIS A 36 25.08 -3.65 26.90
N THR A 37 26.15 -3.88 26.12
CA THR A 37 27.51 -4.42 26.34
C THR A 37 28.34 -4.17 25.07
N ALA A 38 29.66 -3.99 25.23
CA ALA A 38 30.76 -4.37 24.34
C ALA A 38 30.81 -3.90 22.86
N ASP A 39 31.99 -3.38 22.49
CA ASP A 39 32.46 -2.98 21.16
C ASP A 39 32.09 -3.96 20.03
N THR A 40 30.95 -3.72 19.39
CA THR A 40 30.71 -4.20 18.03
C THR A 40 30.67 -2.95 17.16
N PRO A 41 31.57 -2.78 16.16
CA PRO A 41 31.48 -1.65 15.25
C PRO A 41 30.07 -1.65 14.63
N GLU A 42 29.34 -0.54 14.75
CA GLU A 42 28.06 -0.37 14.06
C GLU A 42 28.34 -0.58 12.56
N PRO A 43 27.66 -1.53 11.88
CA PRO A 43 27.93 -1.78 10.48
C PRO A 43 27.74 -0.50 9.66
N ASP A 44 28.62 -0.27 8.70
CA ASP A 44 28.57 0.89 7.84
C ASP A 44 27.24 0.89 7.06
N LYS A 45 26.34 1.80 7.45
CA LYS A 45 25.01 1.94 6.84
C LYS A 45 25.09 2.19 5.34
N SER A 46 26.15 2.88 4.88
CA SER A 46 26.37 3.13 3.46
C SER A 46 26.66 1.82 2.70
N ALA A 47 27.42 0.91 3.32
CA ALA A 47 27.73 -0.40 2.73
C ALA A 47 26.49 -1.30 2.67
N GLN A 48 25.66 -1.28 3.72
CA GLN A 48 24.39 -2.02 3.75
C GLN A 48 23.41 -1.52 2.68
N GLU A 49 23.24 -0.20 2.56
CA GLU A 49 22.40 0.41 1.52
C GLU A 49 22.91 0.07 0.11
N SER A 50 24.23 0.11 -0.09
CA SER A 50 24.85 -0.25 -1.39
C SER A 50 24.63 -1.72 -1.74
N ALA A 51 24.75 -2.63 -0.77
CA ALA A 51 24.51 -4.06 -0.98
C ALA A 51 23.04 -4.34 -1.31
N TRP A 52 22.11 -3.64 -0.64
CA TRP A 52 20.69 -3.76 -0.93
C TRP A 52 20.37 -3.26 -2.34
N ASP A 53 20.95 -2.12 -2.74
CA ASP A 53 20.77 -1.57 -4.07
C ASP A 53 21.33 -2.51 -5.16
N ALA A 54 22.51 -3.08 -4.95
CA ALA A 54 23.11 -4.06 -5.85
C ALA A 54 22.23 -5.31 -6.02
N TYR A 55 21.67 -5.82 -4.91
CA TYR A 55 20.72 -6.91 -4.93
C TYR A 55 19.50 -6.60 -5.81
N LEU A 56 18.85 -5.45 -5.60
CA LEU A 56 17.67 -5.05 -6.38
C LEU A 56 18.00 -4.85 -7.87
N HIS A 57 19.15 -4.26 -8.20
CA HIS A 57 19.62 -4.11 -9.59
C HIS A 57 19.83 -5.47 -10.26
N ARG A 58 20.40 -6.44 -9.55
CA ARG A 58 20.58 -7.81 -10.05
C ARG A 58 19.24 -8.48 -10.32
N VAL A 59 18.29 -8.40 -9.38
CA VAL A 59 16.94 -8.95 -9.57
C VAL A 59 16.23 -8.26 -10.74
N ALA A 60 16.32 -6.94 -10.86
CA ALA A 60 15.75 -6.20 -11.98
C ALA A 60 16.27 -6.68 -13.34
N ALA A 61 17.58 -6.90 -13.45
CA ALA A 61 18.18 -7.42 -14.68
C ALA A 61 17.69 -8.84 -15.02
N GLN A 62 17.53 -9.71 -14.02
CA GLN A 62 17.01 -11.07 -14.22
C GLN A 62 15.55 -11.06 -14.68
N LEU A 63 14.71 -10.23 -14.06
CA LEU A 63 13.31 -10.06 -14.45
C LEU A 63 13.18 -9.47 -15.85
N ALA A 64 13.96 -8.44 -16.20
CA ALA A 64 13.96 -7.87 -17.54
C ALA A 64 14.34 -8.91 -18.62
N GLY A 65 15.18 -9.90 -18.27
CA GLY A 65 15.56 -11.00 -19.15
C GLY A 65 14.44 -11.97 -19.53
N SER A 66 13.37 -12.08 -18.72
CA SER A 66 12.20 -12.92 -19.06
C SER A 66 11.40 -12.35 -20.24
N GLY A 67 11.44 -11.02 -20.38
CA GLY A 67 10.75 -10.27 -21.42
C GLY A 67 9.23 -10.16 -21.27
N SER A 68 8.63 -10.68 -20.19
CA SER A 68 7.19 -10.54 -19.94
C SER A 68 6.82 -9.10 -19.57
N GLY A 69 5.60 -8.65 -19.91
CA GLY A 69 5.19 -7.27 -19.63
C GLY A 69 5.22 -6.93 -18.13
N ARG A 70 4.77 -7.86 -17.29
CA ARG A 70 4.75 -7.69 -15.83
C ARG A 70 6.16 -7.66 -15.22
N ASP A 71 7.04 -8.57 -15.65
CA ASP A 71 8.41 -8.61 -15.15
C ASP A 71 9.19 -7.35 -15.55
N LEU A 72 9.00 -6.85 -16.77
CA LEU A 72 9.60 -5.59 -17.24
C LEU A 72 9.10 -4.38 -16.44
N ALA A 73 7.79 -4.31 -16.15
CA ALA A 73 7.23 -3.24 -15.31
C ALA A 73 7.84 -3.25 -13.91
N PHE A 74 7.98 -4.43 -13.30
CA PHE A 74 8.56 -4.56 -11.97
C PHE A 74 10.08 -4.34 -11.95
N ALA A 75 10.81 -4.82 -12.96
CA ALA A 75 12.23 -4.55 -13.13
C ALA A 75 12.51 -3.04 -13.15
N ALA A 76 11.67 -2.27 -13.87
CA ALA A 76 11.78 -0.82 -13.93
C ALA A 76 11.49 -0.11 -12.60
N ILE A 77 10.74 -0.75 -11.69
CA ILE A 77 10.51 -0.27 -10.31
C ILE A 77 11.74 -0.57 -9.46
N LEU A 78 12.23 -1.82 -9.49
CA LEU A 78 13.33 -2.29 -8.64
C LEU A 78 14.63 -1.51 -8.91
N ILE A 79 14.96 -1.28 -10.17
CA ILE A 79 16.19 -0.59 -10.58
C ILE A 79 16.27 0.88 -10.12
N ASN A 80 15.14 1.48 -9.76
CA ASN A 80 15.08 2.85 -9.26
C ASN A 80 14.49 2.93 -7.84
N LEU A 81 14.38 1.80 -7.14
CA LEU A 81 13.67 1.76 -5.86
C LEU A 81 14.37 2.61 -4.80
N SER A 82 15.71 2.61 -4.83
CA SER A 82 16.56 3.39 -3.91
C SER A 82 16.68 4.87 -4.30
N VAL A 83 16.32 5.24 -5.52
CA VAL A 83 16.45 6.61 -6.04
C VAL A 83 15.35 7.50 -5.45
N PRO A 84 15.70 8.54 -4.69
CA PRO A 84 14.69 9.45 -4.15
C PRO A 84 13.93 10.18 -5.26
N PRO A 85 12.63 10.50 -5.09
CA PRO A 85 11.84 11.18 -6.13
C PRO A 85 12.40 12.51 -6.63
N PHE A 86 13.16 13.23 -5.79
CA PHE A 86 13.78 14.51 -6.14
C PHE A 86 15.13 14.37 -6.87
N LEU A 87 15.66 13.15 -7.02
CA LEU A 87 16.88 12.81 -7.76
C LEU A 87 16.57 11.92 -8.97
N GLN A 88 15.40 12.08 -9.58
CA GLN A 88 15.05 11.25 -10.75
C GLN A 88 15.95 11.48 -11.98
N GLU A 89 16.76 12.54 -11.99
CA GLU A 89 17.82 12.72 -13.00
C GLU A 89 18.91 11.63 -12.88
N ASP A 90 19.11 11.08 -11.68
CA ASP A 90 20.05 9.99 -11.39
C ASP A 90 19.43 8.59 -11.63
N ALA A 91 18.19 8.53 -12.11
CA ALA A 91 17.50 7.27 -12.36
C ALA A 91 18.16 6.48 -13.51
N ASP A 92 18.17 5.16 -13.39
CA ASP A 92 18.76 4.29 -14.40
C ASP A 92 18.05 4.45 -15.76
N SER A 93 18.85 4.78 -16.77
CA SER A 93 18.41 5.05 -18.15
C SER A 93 17.70 3.89 -18.84
N ARG A 94 17.82 2.65 -18.33
CA ARG A 94 17.12 1.46 -18.86
C ARG A 94 15.64 1.46 -18.51
N ALA A 95 15.26 2.07 -17.38
CA ALA A 95 13.92 1.93 -16.83
C ALA A 95 12.80 2.47 -17.75
N PRO A 96 12.95 3.62 -18.45
CA PRO A 96 11.96 4.08 -19.42
C PRO A 96 11.73 3.07 -20.57
N GLN A 97 12.80 2.45 -21.08
CA GLN A 97 12.70 1.45 -22.16
C GLN A 97 11.97 0.19 -21.68
N TRP A 98 12.25 -0.26 -20.45
CA TRP A 98 11.56 -1.39 -19.86
C TRP A 98 10.08 -1.10 -19.60
N ARG A 99 9.71 0.11 -19.14
CA ARG A 99 8.30 0.50 -18.98
C ARG A 99 7.55 0.55 -20.30
N GLN A 100 8.17 1.09 -21.35
CA GLN A 100 7.57 1.12 -22.68
C GLN A 100 7.36 -0.31 -23.23
N ALA A 101 8.39 -1.15 -23.16
CA ALA A 101 8.28 -2.55 -23.56
C ALA A 101 7.26 -3.33 -22.70
N ALA A 102 7.16 -3.03 -21.42
CA ALA A 102 6.15 -3.59 -20.53
C ALA A 102 4.73 -3.26 -21.01
N LEU A 103 4.48 -2.00 -21.35
CA LEU A 103 3.19 -1.52 -21.84
C LEU A 103 2.78 -2.22 -23.14
N GLU A 104 3.74 -2.43 -24.05
CA GLU A 104 3.52 -3.11 -25.33
C GLU A 104 3.24 -4.61 -25.16
N ARG A 105 3.88 -5.25 -24.16
CA ARG A 105 3.84 -6.70 -23.94
C ARG A 105 2.85 -7.16 -22.88
N ALA A 106 2.24 -6.24 -22.13
CA ALA A 106 1.33 -6.54 -21.03
C ALA A 106 0.09 -7.35 -21.49
N GLY A 107 -0.39 -7.16 -22.71
CA GLY A 107 -1.56 -7.89 -23.22
C GLY A 107 -2.79 -7.69 -22.34
N GLN A 108 -3.25 -8.76 -21.68
CA GLN A 108 -4.38 -8.77 -20.74
C GLN A 108 -3.96 -8.74 -19.26
N ASP A 109 -2.69 -8.43 -18.98
CA ASP A 109 -2.15 -8.45 -17.63
C ASP A 109 -2.48 -7.17 -16.85
N VAL A 110 -3.52 -7.24 -16.02
CA VAL A 110 -3.96 -6.12 -15.16
C VAL A 110 -2.85 -5.64 -14.24
N LEU A 111 -2.07 -6.54 -13.63
CA LEU A 111 -1.01 -6.16 -12.71
C LEU A 111 0.11 -5.39 -13.43
N ALA A 112 0.44 -5.76 -14.67
CA ALA A 112 1.41 -5.01 -15.46
C ALA A 112 0.97 -3.56 -15.68
N TYR A 113 -0.29 -3.34 -16.07
CA TYR A 113 -0.82 -1.99 -16.26
C TYR A 113 -0.92 -1.20 -14.95
N GLN A 114 -1.29 -1.86 -13.85
CA GLN A 114 -1.32 -1.24 -12.54
C GLN A 114 0.07 -0.76 -12.09
N LEU A 115 1.10 -1.61 -12.23
CA LEU A 115 2.48 -1.27 -11.89
C LEU A 115 2.96 -0.03 -12.66
N LEU A 116 2.65 0.02 -13.97
CA LEU A 116 3.01 1.14 -14.83
C LEU A 116 2.25 2.42 -14.47
N ALA A 117 0.93 2.34 -14.25
CA ALA A 117 0.13 3.49 -13.86
C ALA A 117 0.61 4.08 -12.52
N ALA A 118 0.97 3.21 -11.56
CA ALA A 118 1.31 3.59 -10.20
C ALA A 118 2.74 4.07 -9.96
N ARG A 119 3.70 3.58 -10.74
CA ARG A 119 5.14 3.81 -10.46
C ARG A 119 5.94 4.37 -11.62
N ALA A 120 5.35 4.56 -12.80
CA ALA A 120 6.04 5.37 -13.80
C ALA A 120 6.12 6.84 -13.32
N PRO A 121 7.22 7.53 -13.61
CA PRO A 121 7.44 8.89 -13.12
C PRO A 121 6.45 9.89 -13.73
N GLU A 122 6.20 11.02 -13.06
CA GLU A 122 5.26 12.06 -13.54
C GLU A 122 5.60 12.56 -14.96
N ARG A 123 6.88 12.68 -15.29
CA ARG A 123 7.36 13.06 -16.64
C ARG A 123 6.93 12.08 -17.75
N GLU A 124 6.55 10.85 -17.39
CA GLU A 124 6.00 9.83 -18.29
C GLU A 124 4.46 9.75 -18.18
N GLY A 125 3.81 10.91 -18.01
CA GLY A 125 2.36 11.02 -17.81
C GLY A 125 1.51 10.35 -18.89
N GLU A 126 1.94 10.33 -20.16
CA GLU A 126 1.21 9.62 -21.22
C GLU A 126 1.26 8.10 -21.04
N LEU A 127 2.42 7.54 -20.66
CA LEU A 127 2.56 6.11 -20.38
C LEU A 127 1.67 5.72 -19.19
N ARG A 128 1.67 6.52 -18.12
CA ARG A 128 0.77 6.31 -16.96
C ARG A 128 -0.69 6.32 -17.39
N SER A 129 -1.08 7.31 -18.18
CA SER A 129 -2.45 7.48 -18.66
C SER A 129 -2.87 6.32 -19.58
N GLN A 130 -1.98 5.87 -20.47
CA GLN A 130 -2.25 4.73 -21.33
C GLN A 130 -2.40 3.43 -20.54
N ALA A 131 -1.53 3.19 -19.55
CA ALA A 131 -1.63 2.04 -18.66
C ALA A 131 -2.94 2.06 -17.86
N ALA A 132 -3.31 3.20 -17.27
CA ALA A 132 -4.57 3.37 -16.56
C ALA A 132 -5.78 3.10 -17.46
N ARG A 133 -5.80 3.60 -18.70
CA ARG A 133 -6.88 3.33 -19.68
C ARG A 133 -6.99 1.84 -20.02
N ARG A 134 -5.85 1.15 -20.20
CA ARG A 134 -5.82 -0.30 -20.48
C ARG A 134 -6.31 -1.13 -19.30
N TRP A 135 -5.93 -0.76 -18.08
CA TRP A 135 -6.46 -1.38 -16.86
C TRP A 135 -7.98 -1.23 -16.79
N LEU A 136 -8.51 -0.01 -16.91
CA LEU A 136 -9.97 0.21 -16.89
C LEU A 136 -10.70 -0.55 -18.00
N ALA A 137 -10.10 -0.70 -19.19
CA ALA A 137 -10.70 -1.47 -20.27
C ALA A 137 -10.81 -2.97 -19.96
N LEU A 138 -9.88 -3.53 -19.19
CA LEU A 138 -9.94 -4.92 -18.73
C LEU A 138 -10.90 -5.10 -17.57
N GLU A 139 -11.07 -4.06 -16.75
CA GLU A 139 -11.91 -4.08 -15.55
C GLU A 139 -12.88 -2.89 -15.50
N PRO A 140 -13.85 -2.79 -16.42
CA PRO A 140 -14.72 -1.62 -16.52
C PRO A 140 -15.61 -1.40 -15.29
N SER A 141 -15.80 -2.44 -14.47
CA SER A 141 -16.59 -2.38 -13.24
C SER A 141 -15.76 -2.10 -11.98
N ASN A 142 -14.43 -1.98 -12.08
CA ASN A 142 -13.56 -1.71 -10.95
C ASN A 142 -13.45 -0.20 -10.70
N LEU A 143 -13.99 0.27 -9.57
CA LEU A 143 -13.92 1.68 -9.15
C LEU A 143 -12.47 2.16 -9.04
N THR A 144 -11.58 1.31 -8.58
CA THR A 144 -10.17 1.68 -8.43
C THR A 144 -9.55 1.99 -9.78
N ALA A 145 -9.70 1.12 -10.78
CA ALA A 145 -9.22 1.38 -12.14
C ALA A 145 -9.78 2.68 -12.74
N LEU A 146 -11.02 3.03 -12.38
CA LEU A 146 -11.64 4.31 -12.74
C LEU A 146 -10.98 5.50 -12.03
N MET A 147 -10.63 5.38 -10.74
CA MET A 147 -9.93 6.44 -9.98
C MET A 147 -8.52 6.74 -10.51
N TRP A 148 -7.92 5.81 -11.26
CA TRP A 148 -6.66 6.02 -11.99
C TRP A 148 -6.82 6.86 -13.27
N GLN A 149 -8.06 7.10 -13.72
CA GLN A 149 -8.31 8.08 -14.76
C GLN A 149 -8.23 9.49 -14.16
N ALA A 150 -7.58 10.42 -14.87
CA ALA A 150 -7.47 11.82 -14.47
C ALA A 150 -8.79 12.60 -14.66
N LEU A 151 -9.91 12.07 -14.14
CA LEU A 151 -11.25 12.64 -14.26
C LEU A 151 -11.49 13.73 -13.22
N GLY A 152 -12.31 14.71 -13.59
CA GLY A 152 -12.82 15.70 -12.65
C GLY A 152 -13.78 15.08 -11.62
N PRO A 153 -14.05 15.77 -10.49
CA PRO A 153 -14.92 15.25 -9.42
C PRO A 153 -16.30 14.77 -9.88
N GLN A 154 -16.98 15.56 -10.72
CA GLN A 154 -18.33 15.21 -11.19
C GLN A 154 -18.31 14.08 -12.22
N GLU A 155 -17.32 14.08 -13.11
CA GLU A 155 -17.14 13.03 -14.13
C GLU A 155 -16.84 11.68 -13.46
N LEU A 156 -15.97 11.67 -12.45
CA LEU A 156 -15.66 10.49 -11.66
C LEU A 156 -16.92 9.90 -11.00
N LEU A 157 -17.74 10.73 -10.34
CA LEU A 157 -18.97 10.26 -9.68
C LEU A 157 -19.99 9.71 -10.68
N VAL A 158 -20.15 10.34 -11.84
CA VAL A 158 -21.06 9.87 -12.90
C VAL A 158 -20.57 8.55 -13.48
N ALA A 159 -19.28 8.43 -13.78
CA ALA A 159 -18.69 7.20 -14.29
C ALA A 159 -18.74 6.05 -13.26
N ALA A 160 -18.59 6.36 -11.97
CA ALA A 160 -18.62 5.37 -10.89
C ALA A 160 -19.96 4.65 -10.73
N ARG A 161 -21.05 5.14 -11.34
CA ARG A 161 -22.35 4.45 -11.39
C ARG A 161 -22.25 3.06 -12.04
N GLU A 162 -21.33 2.88 -12.98
CA GLU A 162 -21.10 1.59 -13.64
C GLU A 162 -20.14 0.67 -12.88
N SER A 163 -19.47 1.17 -11.84
CA SER A 163 -18.64 0.35 -10.98
C SER A 163 -19.49 -0.60 -10.12
N ARG A 164 -18.91 -1.75 -9.78
CA ARG A 164 -19.56 -2.83 -9.01
C ARG A 164 -18.73 -3.31 -7.82
N TYR A 165 -17.44 -2.98 -7.79
CA TYR A 165 -16.48 -3.28 -6.72
C TYR A 165 -15.33 -2.26 -6.74
N ALA A 166 -14.49 -2.26 -5.70
CA ALA A 166 -13.27 -1.45 -5.62
C ALA A 166 -12.08 -2.36 -5.30
N ASP A 167 -11.27 -2.69 -6.31
CA ASP A 167 -10.13 -3.59 -6.11
C ASP A 167 -8.80 -2.94 -6.51
N LEU A 168 -7.92 -2.77 -5.52
CA LEU A 168 -6.54 -2.35 -5.72
C LEU A 168 -5.61 -3.49 -6.14
N HIS A 169 -6.08 -4.72 -6.27
CA HIS A 169 -5.27 -5.92 -6.50
C HIS A 169 -4.04 -6.00 -5.58
N MET A 170 -4.15 -5.44 -4.37
CA MET A 170 -3.01 -5.26 -3.47
C MET A 170 -2.34 -6.59 -3.18
N TYR A 171 -3.11 -7.59 -2.77
CA TYR A 171 -2.56 -8.90 -2.43
C TYR A 171 -2.13 -9.72 -3.63
N ASP A 172 -2.82 -9.61 -4.76
CA ASP A 172 -2.39 -10.25 -6.00
C ASP A 172 -1.03 -9.72 -6.44
N GLY A 173 -0.86 -8.39 -6.42
CA GLY A 173 0.39 -7.70 -6.69
C GLY A 173 1.49 -8.06 -5.69
N VAL A 174 1.21 -7.99 -4.38
CA VAL A 174 2.20 -8.31 -3.33
C VAL A 174 2.64 -9.76 -3.40
N ARG A 175 1.72 -10.72 -3.55
CA ARG A 175 2.06 -12.15 -3.70
C ARG A 175 2.90 -12.41 -4.92
N TRP A 176 2.55 -11.77 -6.03
CA TRP A 176 3.32 -11.91 -7.26
C TRP A 176 4.73 -11.32 -7.11
N MET A 177 4.87 -10.11 -6.55
CA MET A 177 6.17 -9.48 -6.29
C MET A 177 7.02 -10.31 -5.33
N GLN A 178 6.41 -10.85 -4.26
CA GLN A 178 7.07 -11.76 -3.32
C GLN A 178 7.58 -13.01 -4.06
N SER A 179 6.75 -13.64 -4.89
CA SER A 179 7.15 -14.79 -5.70
C SER A 179 8.29 -14.47 -6.66
N ALA A 180 8.28 -13.29 -7.29
CA ALA A 180 9.34 -12.83 -8.17
C ALA A 180 10.68 -12.66 -7.42
N LEU A 181 10.64 -12.05 -6.23
CA LEU A 181 11.83 -11.89 -5.38
C LEU A 181 12.35 -13.24 -4.87
N LEU A 182 11.46 -14.18 -4.51
CA LEU A 182 11.83 -15.52 -4.06
C LEU A 182 12.52 -16.38 -5.13
N LYS A 183 12.25 -16.13 -6.41
CA LYS A 183 12.97 -16.78 -7.51
C LYS A 183 14.42 -16.29 -7.64
N HIS A 184 14.73 -15.14 -7.05
CA HIS A 184 16.03 -14.49 -7.12
C HIS A 184 16.48 -14.04 -5.73
N PRO A 185 16.66 -14.95 -4.75
CA PRO A 185 17.01 -14.55 -3.40
C PRO A 185 18.37 -13.84 -3.33
N PRO A 186 18.66 -13.10 -2.24
CA PRO A 186 19.98 -12.58 -1.98
C PRO A 186 21.03 -13.70 -1.95
N THR A 187 22.21 -13.43 -2.49
CA THR A 187 23.38 -14.31 -2.42
C THR A 187 23.98 -14.33 -1.02
N ALA A 188 24.84 -15.31 -0.72
CA ALA A 188 25.52 -15.37 0.57
C ALA A 188 26.36 -14.11 0.87
N GLU A 189 26.99 -13.52 -0.16
CA GLU A 189 27.77 -12.29 -0.04
C GLU A 189 26.86 -11.07 0.27
N GLU A 190 25.75 -10.93 -0.45
CA GLU A 190 24.76 -9.87 -0.19
C GLU A 190 24.18 -10.01 1.24
N LEU A 191 23.85 -11.23 1.68
CA LEU A 191 23.36 -11.48 3.04
C LEU A 191 24.38 -11.14 4.13
N GLN A 192 25.67 -11.42 3.89
CA GLN A 192 26.73 -10.99 4.81
C GLN A 192 26.80 -9.46 4.86
N ALA A 193 26.74 -8.79 3.70
CA ALA A 193 26.76 -7.34 3.60
C ALA A 193 25.53 -6.67 4.24
N PHE A 194 24.38 -7.36 4.33
CA PHE A 194 23.20 -6.87 5.07
C PHE A 194 23.40 -6.81 6.59
N GLY A 195 24.49 -7.36 7.13
CA GLY A 195 24.84 -7.27 8.56
C GLY A 195 24.76 -8.58 9.34
N GLY A 196 24.64 -9.74 8.67
CA GLY A 196 25.06 -11.08 9.14
C GLY A 196 24.58 -11.63 10.50
N GLY A 197 23.73 -10.94 11.26
CA GLY A 197 23.51 -11.24 12.68
C GLY A 197 22.22 -12.00 13.05
N GLN A 198 21.28 -12.15 12.12
CA GLN A 198 20.03 -12.91 12.32
C GLN A 198 19.83 -13.89 11.16
N PRO A 199 19.21 -15.07 11.37
CA PRO A 199 18.90 -15.98 10.29
C PRO A 199 17.92 -15.30 9.32
N TYR A 200 18.42 -14.89 8.15
CA TYR A 200 17.60 -14.35 7.09
C TYR A 200 16.65 -15.41 6.56
N ARG A 201 15.36 -15.07 6.51
CA ARG A 201 14.31 -15.90 5.93
C ARG A 201 13.89 -15.29 4.59
N PRO A 202 14.20 -15.95 3.44
CA PRO A 202 13.87 -15.40 2.13
C PRO A 202 12.41 -15.02 1.95
N GLU A 203 11.49 -15.81 2.50
CA GLU A 203 10.04 -15.59 2.42
C GLU A 203 9.62 -14.31 3.14
N GLU A 204 10.19 -14.07 4.33
CA GLU A 204 9.98 -12.86 5.12
C GLU A 204 10.58 -11.64 4.41
N GLY A 205 11.84 -11.72 3.99
CA GLY A 205 12.52 -10.63 3.28
C GLY A 205 11.80 -10.24 1.99
N ALA A 206 11.35 -11.22 1.20
CA ALA A 206 10.57 -10.99 -0.02
C ALA A 206 9.20 -10.38 0.28
N ALA A 207 8.49 -10.85 1.31
CA ALA A 207 7.19 -10.30 1.70
C ALA A 207 7.29 -8.86 2.18
N ILE A 208 8.26 -8.56 3.06
CA ILE A 208 8.52 -7.20 3.57
C ILE A 208 8.87 -6.27 2.41
N THR A 209 9.74 -6.70 1.49
CA THR A 209 10.13 -5.91 0.32
C THR A 209 8.94 -5.64 -0.60
N ALA A 210 8.17 -6.68 -0.95
CA ALA A 210 6.99 -6.55 -1.80
C ALA A 210 5.93 -5.63 -1.18
N MET A 211 5.67 -5.77 0.12
CA MET A 211 4.74 -4.91 0.85
C MET A 211 5.24 -3.46 0.93
N GLY A 212 6.54 -3.26 1.16
CA GLY A 212 7.16 -1.94 1.17
C GLY A 212 7.08 -1.23 -0.19
N ILE A 213 7.27 -1.98 -1.29
CA ILE A 213 7.09 -1.48 -2.65
C ILE A 213 5.63 -1.08 -2.89
N TRP A 214 4.67 -1.94 -2.53
CA TRP A 214 3.24 -1.64 -2.67
C TRP A 214 2.83 -0.42 -1.86
N ALA A 215 3.29 -0.29 -0.61
CA ALA A 215 2.97 0.82 0.27
C ALA A 215 3.47 2.18 -0.27
N ALA A 216 4.43 2.17 -1.21
CA ALA A 216 4.91 3.35 -1.90
C ALA A 216 4.10 3.69 -3.17
N PHE A 217 3.03 2.95 -3.49
CA PHE A 217 2.19 3.24 -4.65
C PHE A 217 1.38 4.51 -4.39
N GLU A 218 1.29 5.36 -5.41
CA GLU A 218 0.37 6.48 -5.38
C GLU A 218 -1.06 5.97 -5.47
N LEU A 219 -1.98 6.68 -4.83
CA LEU A 219 -3.41 6.35 -4.83
C LEU A 219 -4.18 7.56 -5.39
N PRO A 220 -4.16 7.76 -6.71
CA PRO A 220 -4.87 8.87 -7.34
C PRO A 220 -6.38 8.71 -7.19
N GLY A 221 -7.12 9.81 -7.36
CA GLY A 221 -8.57 9.82 -7.34
C GLY A 221 -9.22 9.81 -5.95
N TYR A 222 -8.57 9.26 -4.91
CA TYR A 222 -9.14 9.29 -3.54
C TYR A 222 -9.41 10.70 -3.03
N ARG A 223 -8.45 11.62 -3.20
CA ARG A 223 -8.63 13.02 -2.82
C ARG A 223 -9.78 13.66 -3.60
N THR A 224 -9.81 13.47 -4.92
CA THR A 224 -10.86 13.97 -5.81
C THR A 224 -12.24 13.47 -5.37
N LEU A 225 -12.37 12.17 -5.10
CA LEU A 225 -13.59 11.53 -4.63
C LEU A 225 -14.03 12.07 -3.27
N ILE A 226 -13.11 12.13 -2.32
CA ILE A 226 -13.38 12.64 -0.97
C ILE A 226 -13.83 14.10 -1.02
N ASP A 227 -13.13 14.93 -1.78
CA ASP A 227 -13.49 16.34 -1.94
C ASP A 227 -14.85 16.50 -2.64
N ALA A 228 -15.23 15.59 -3.54
CA ALA A 228 -16.53 15.60 -4.21
C ALA A 228 -17.71 15.29 -3.26
N CYS A 229 -17.48 14.40 -2.28
CA CYS A 229 -18.50 13.87 -1.39
C CYS A 229 -18.57 14.54 0.00
N LYS A 230 -17.76 15.58 0.20
CA LYS A 230 -17.75 16.41 1.40
C LYS A 230 -19.12 17.08 1.65
N PRO A 231 -19.51 17.32 2.93
CA PRO A 231 -20.79 17.94 3.26
C PRO A 231 -21.02 19.30 2.59
N GLU A 232 -19.97 20.08 2.37
CA GLU A 232 -20.05 21.42 1.75
C GLU A 232 -20.43 21.37 0.28
N ARG A 233 -20.34 20.20 -0.36
CA ARG A 233 -20.68 19.97 -1.77
C ARG A 233 -22.09 19.42 -1.97
N ARG A 234 -22.89 19.33 -0.90
CA ARG A 234 -24.25 18.80 -0.99
C ARG A 234 -25.14 19.72 -1.78
N GLY A 235 -25.94 19.13 -2.66
CA GLY A 235 -26.86 19.89 -3.51
C GLY A 235 -26.19 20.56 -4.71
N ASP A 236 -24.86 20.50 -4.85
CA ASP A 236 -24.14 21.01 -6.03
C ASP A 236 -24.64 20.35 -7.33
N ALA A 237 -25.16 19.11 -7.25
CA ALA A 237 -25.85 18.44 -8.33
C ALA A 237 -26.98 17.52 -7.79
N PRO A 238 -28.10 17.34 -8.52
CA PRO A 238 -29.26 16.58 -8.05
C PRO A 238 -28.97 15.14 -7.63
N SER A 239 -28.01 14.47 -8.29
CA SER A 239 -27.67 13.06 -8.04
C SER A 239 -26.50 12.86 -7.08
N ARG A 240 -25.82 13.93 -6.66
CA ARG A 240 -24.51 13.82 -6.01
C ARG A 240 -24.53 12.98 -4.72
N ASP A 241 -25.53 13.19 -3.87
CA ASP A 241 -25.68 12.40 -2.64
C ASP A 241 -25.84 10.90 -2.95
N ALA A 242 -26.64 10.57 -3.97
CA ALA A 242 -26.86 9.18 -4.39
C ALA A 242 -25.59 8.56 -4.99
N ASP A 243 -24.87 9.31 -5.83
CA ASP A 243 -23.61 8.88 -6.42
C ASP A 243 -22.54 8.64 -5.33
N CYS A 244 -22.43 9.55 -4.36
CA CYS A 244 -21.52 9.40 -3.23
C CYS A 244 -21.92 8.24 -2.30
N LEU A 245 -23.22 8.00 -2.08
CA LEU A 245 -23.68 6.84 -1.32
C LEU A 245 -23.34 5.53 -2.03
N HIS A 246 -23.49 5.47 -3.36
CA HIS A 246 -23.10 4.31 -4.17
C HIS A 246 -21.61 4.02 -4.05
N VAL A 247 -20.75 5.02 -4.26
CA VAL A 247 -19.30 4.84 -4.11
C VAL A 247 -18.94 4.41 -2.69
N ALA A 248 -19.54 5.04 -1.68
CA ALA A 248 -19.27 4.68 -0.30
C ALA A 248 -19.68 3.24 0.02
N HIS A 249 -20.78 2.74 -0.56
CA HIS A 249 -21.18 1.34 -0.46
C HIS A 249 -20.15 0.39 -1.08
N LEU A 250 -19.69 0.68 -2.30
CA LEU A 250 -18.64 -0.11 -2.96
C LEU A 250 -17.38 -0.20 -2.10
N MET A 251 -16.93 0.94 -1.59
CA MET A 251 -15.71 1.00 -0.78
C MET A 251 -15.87 0.34 0.60
N THR A 252 -17.06 0.33 1.22
CA THR A 252 -17.24 -0.33 2.52
C THR A 252 -17.55 -1.82 2.44
N GLU A 253 -18.27 -2.27 1.41
CA GLU A 253 -18.82 -3.63 1.37
C GLU A 253 -18.19 -4.50 0.28
N ARG A 254 -17.48 -3.90 -0.68
CA ARG A 254 -16.95 -4.57 -1.88
C ARG A 254 -15.54 -4.10 -2.23
N SER A 255 -14.72 -3.86 -1.21
CA SER A 255 -13.33 -3.46 -1.39
C SER A 255 -12.32 -4.53 -0.96
N SER A 256 -11.12 -4.46 -1.52
CA SER A 256 -10.02 -5.36 -1.16
C SER A 256 -9.12 -4.82 -0.04
N THR A 257 -9.21 -3.54 0.32
CA THR A 257 -8.31 -2.90 1.29
C THR A 257 -9.05 -2.24 2.45
N VAL A 258 -8.41 -2.18 3.63
CA VAL A 258 -8.97 -1.45 4.79
C VAL A 258 -8.94 0.06 4.56
N LEU A 259 -8.08 0.53 3.66
CA LEU A 259 -8.00 1.92 3.26
C LEU A 259 -9.28 2.34 2.53
N ASP A 260 -9.73 1.56 1.56
CA ASP A 260 -10.99 1.78 0.86
C ASP A 260 -12.15 1.82 1.85
N GLU A 261 -12.23 0.80 2.72
CA GLU A 261 -13.27 0.73 3.73
C GLU A 261 -13.28 1.97 4.63
N ALA A 262 -12.10 2.43 5.07
CA ALA A 262 -11.97 3.63 5.90
C ALA A 262 -12.52 4.88 5.19
N PHE A 263 -12.25 5.07 3.90
CA PHE A 263 -12.77 6.18 3.12
C PHE A 263 -14.28 6.07 2.88
N GLY A 264 -14.78 4.88 2.54
CA GLY A 264 -16.21 4.62 2.39
C GLY A 264 -16.97 4.92 3.69
N LEU A 265 -16.43 4.52 4.84
CA LEU A 265 -17.03 4.84 6.15
C LEU A 265 -17.03 6.33 6.45
N ALA A 266 -16.00 7.08 6.04
CA ALA A 266 -15.96 8.53 6.18
C ALA A 266 -17.08 9.21 5.35
N ILE A 267 -17.26 8.79 4.10
CA ILE A 267 -18.32 9.30 3.22
C ILE A 267 -19.71 8.95 3.79
N ARG A 268 -19.94 7.70 4.21
CA ARG A 268 -21.21 7.30 4.84
C ARG A 268 -21.50 8.09 6.11
N ARG A 269 -20.47 8.40 6.92
CA ARG A 269 -20.62 9.23 8.12
C ARG A 269 -21.11 10.62 7.77
N TRP A 270 -20.59 11.22 6.71
CA TRP A 270 -21.11 12.49 6.24
C TRP A 270 -22.58 12.31 5.85
N LEU A 271 -22.88 11.42 4.91
CA LEU A 271 -24.21 11.28 4.29
C LEU A 271 -25.31 10.72 5.21
N ALA A 272 -24.97 10.18 6.39
CA ALA A 272 -25.93 9.65 7.35
C ALA A 272 -26.94 10.72 7.83
N ARG A 273 -28.22 10.49 7.54
CA ARG A 273 -29.36 11.35 7.85
C ARG A 273 -29.97 11.01 9.20
N THR A 274 -30.03 9.72 9.55
CA THR A 274 -30.68 9.26 10.79
C THR A 274 -29.70 8.96 11.92
N PRO A 275 -30.14 9.01 13.21
CA PRO A 275 -29.33 8.53 14.33
C PRO A 275 -28.92 7.06 14.19
N ALA A 276 -29.79 6.21 13.64
CA ALA A 276 -29.52 4.80 13.40
C ALA A 276 -28.39 4.59 12.36
N GLU A 277 -28.43 5.33 11.24
CA GLU A 277 -27.36 5.30 10.23
C GLU A 277 -26.02 5.74 10.84
N ARG A 278 -26.02 6.84 11.62
CA ARG A 278 -24.80 7.32 12.30
C ARG A 278 -24.25 6.27 13.27
N ALA A 279 -25.11 5.60 14.03
CA ALA A 279 -24.71 4.54 14.95
C ALA A 279 -24.13 3.32 14.21
N ALA A 280 -24.73 2.91 13.08
CA ALA A 280 -24.24 1.81 12.26
C ALA A 280 -22.84 2.10 11.70
N VAL A 281 -22.63 3.28 11.11
CA VAL A 281 -21.31 3.69 10.57
C VAL A 281 -20.26 3.75 11.69
N GLN A 282 -20.61 4.31 12.86
CA GLN A 282 -19.70 4.32 14.01
C GLN A 282 -19.36 2.92 14.51
N SER A 283 -20.33 2.00 14.53
CA SER A 283 -20.08 0.62 14.95
C SER A 283 -19.13 -0.09 14.00
N ARG A 284 -19.33 0.05 12.69
CA ARG A 284 -18.44 -0.53 11.68
C ARG A 284 -17.04 0.08 11.75
N ARG A 285 -16.93 1.39 11.95
CA ARG A 285 -15.64 2.06 12.15
C ARG A 285 -14.89 1.52 13.37
N ARG A 286 -15.57 1.35 14.51
CA ARG A 286 -14.96 0.75 15.71
C ARG A 286 -14.47 -0.67 15.47
N GLN A 287 -15.22 -1.46 14.69
CA GLN A 287 -14.79 -2.81 14.33
C GLN A 287 -13.50 -2.76 13.49
N LEU A 288 -13.43 -1.90 12.47
CA LEU A 288 -12.24 -1.74 11.63
C LEU A 288 -11.02 -1.30 12.46
N ASP A 289 -11.19 -0.25 13.29
CA ASP A 289 -10.12 0.25 14.16
C ASP A 289 -9.64 -0.84 15.15
N TRP A 290 -10.55 -1.70 15.64
CA TRP A 290 -10.21 -2.84 16.50
C TRP A 290 -9.37 -3.89 15.77
N LEU A 291 -9.81 -4.30 14.57
CA LEU A 291 -9.10 -5.28 13.76
C LEU A 291 -7.66 -4.83 13.50
N MET A 292 -7.48 -3.58 13.02
CA MET A 292 -6.17 -2.99 12.77
C MET A 292 -5.32 -2.89 14.05
N HIS A 293 -5.90 -2.42 15.15
CA HIS A 293 -5.17 -2.26 16.41
C HIS A 293 -4.70 -3.60 16.99
N LYS A 294 -5.52 -4.65 16.89
CA LYS A 294 -5.22 -5.97 17.46
C LYS A 294 -4.34 -6.84 16.57
N SER A 295 -4.37 -6.62 15.25
CA SER A 295 -3.51 -7.33 14.30
C SER A 295 -2.09 -6.77 14.25
N ASN A 296 -1.91 -5.47 14.48
CA ASN A 296 -0.59 -4.80 14.36
C ASN A 296 0.54 -5.44 15.20
N PRO A 297 0.33 -5.87 16.46
CA PRO A 297 1.38 -6.58 17.19
C PRO A 297 1.70 -7.94 16.57
N LEU A 298 0.73 -8.60 15.93
CA LEU A 298 0.89 -9.94 15.36
C LEU A 298 1.68 -9.92 14.04
N SER A 299 1.56 -8.86 13.23
CA SER A 299 2.38 -8.69 12.02
C SER A 299 3.86 -8.46 12.35
N MET A 300 4.17 -7.99 13.55
CA MET A 300 5.52 -7.69 14.02
C MET A 300 6.13 -8.80 14.90
N GLN A 301 5.35 -9.82 15.26
CA GLN A 301 5.81 -10.91 16.13
C GLN A 301 6.54 -12.00 15.34
N ALA A 302 7.57 -12.60 15.96
CA ALA A 302 8.30 -13.76 15.42
C ALA A 302 8.80 -13.58 13.97
N GLY A 303 9.31 -12.39 13.62
CA GLY A 303 9.74 -12.10 12.24
C GLY A 303 8.58 -12.07 11.24
N GLY A 304 7.35 -11.83 11.68
CA GLY A 304 6.20 -11.80 10.78
C GLY A 304 5.84 -13.15 10.15
N ASP A 305 6.38 -14.30 10.62
CA ASP A 305 6.06 -15.63 10.08
C ASP A 305 4.54 -15.88 9.88
N PRO A 306 3.66 -15.54 10.85
CA PRO A 306 2.23 -15.75 10.67
C PRO A 306 1.66 -14.89 9.53
N PHE A 307 2.16 -13.66 9.38
CA PHE A 307 1.75 -12.76 8.32
C PHE A 307 2.21 -13.26 6.96
N VAL A 308 3.47 -13.67 6.80
CA VAL A 308 4.04 -14.19 5.55
C VAL A 308 3.30 -15.45 5.08
N ARG A 309 2.99 -16.35 6.02
CA ARG A 309 2.21 -17.57 5.74
C ARG A 309 0.81 -17.23 5.23
N LEU A 310 0.10 -16.32 5.90
CA LEU A 310 -1.25 -15.92 5.51
C LEU A 310 -1.26 -15.09 4.22
N LEU A 311 -0.23 -14.28 3.99
CA LEU A 311 -0.04 -13.58 2.73
C LEU A 311 0.01 -14.56 1.55
N SER A 312 0.59 -15.74 1.75
CA SER A 312 0.67 -16.80 0.73
C SER A 312 -0.63 -17.64 0.60
N ASP A 313 -1.62 -17.45 1.47
CA ASP A 313 -2.88 -18.20 1.44
C ASP A 313 -3.80 -17.67 0.32
N PRO A 314 -4.09 -18.46 -0.74
CA PRO A 314 -4.90 -18.01 -1.87
C PRO A 314 -6.38 -17.83 -1.53
N SER A 315 -6.84 -18.31 -0.36
CA SER A 315 -8.23 -18.12 0.10
C SER A 315 -8.48 -16.73 0.70
N ILE A 316 -7.42 -15.95 0.91
CA ILE A 316 -7.50 -14.59 1.43
C ILE A 316 -7.48 -13.62 0.24
N HIS A 317 -8.59 -12.91 0.03
CA HIS A 317 -8.79 -12.00 -1.11
C HIS A 317 -8.81 -10.52 -0.69
N SER A 318 -8.90 -10.21 0.60
CA SER A 318 -8.90 -8.84 1.10
C SER A 318 -8.07 -8.66 2.37
N GLU A 319 -7.69 -7.41 2.65
CA GLU A 319 -6.95 -7.05 3.85
C GLU A 319 -7.77 -7.33 5.10
N GLN A 320 -9.08 -7.08 5.06
CA GLN A 320 -9.98 -7.41 6.16
C GLN A 320 -9.95 -8.92 6.47
N GLN A 321 -10.01 -9.78 5.43
CA GLN A 321 -9.91 -11.24 5.62
C GLN A 321 -8.56 -11.64 6.21
N LEU A 322 -7.46 -10.99 5.79
CA LEU A 322 -6.15 -11.20 6.37
C LEU A 322 -6.13 -10.85 7.86
N LEU A 323 -6.62 -9.67 8.23
CA LEU A 323 -6.65 -9.20 9.62
C LEU A 323 -7.52 -10.11 10.50
N GLU A 324 -8.69 -10.50 10.01
CA GLU A 324 -9.59 -11.42 10.70
C GLU A 324 -8.95 -12.78 10.89
N ARG A 325 -8.27 -13.30 9.85
CA ARG A 325 -7.59 -14.59 9.95
C ARG A 325 -6.41 -14.56 10.91
N MET A 326 -5.61 -13.49 10.90
CA MET A 326 -4.52 -13.29 11.87
C MET A 326 -5.03 -13.33 13.31
N LEU A 327 -6.14 -12.62 13.60
CA LEU A 327 -6.72 -12.61 14.95
C LEU A 327 -7.31 -13.96 15.33
N LYS A 328 -8.02 -14.61 14.40
CA LYS A 328 -8.61 -15.93 14.63
C LYS A 328 -7.54 -16.98 14.94
N ASP A 329 -6.48 -17.04 14.15
CA ASP A 329 -5.36 -17.97 14.35
C ASP A 329 -4.63 -17.69 15.68
N ALA A 330 -4.63 -16.44 16.15
CA ALA A 330 -4.09 -16.04 17.45
C ALA A 330 -5.07 -16.18 18.62
N GLY A 331 -6.27 -16.74 18.42
CA GLY A 331 -7.29 -16.89 19.47
C GLY A 331 -7.84 -15.55 20.00
N ARG A 332 -7.76 -14.47 19.22
CA ARG A 332 -8.20 -13.12 19.61
C ARG A 332 -9.62 -12.82 19.11
N PRO A 333 -10.42 -12.06 19.88
CA PRO A 333 -11.74 -11.65 19.45
C PRO A 333 -11.72 -10.79 18.17
N LEU A 334 -12.62 -11.06 17.24
CA LEU A 334 -12.81 -10.24 16.02
C LEU A 334 -13.63 -8.97 16.27
N GLN A 335 -14.40 -8.95 17.36
CA GLN A 335 -15.23 -7.83 17.73
C GLN A 335 -14.61 -7.04 18.89
N PRO A 336 -14.69 -5.70 18.86
CA PRO A 336 -14.31 -4.90 20.01
C PRO A 336 -15.25 -5.19 21.20
N PRO A 337 -14.72 -5.25 22.44
CA PRO A 337 -15.57 -5.34 23.62
C PRO A 337 -16.42 -4.06 23.78
N PRO A 338 -17.56 -4.14 24.51
CA PRO A 338 -18.39 -2.98 24.77
C PRO A 338 -17.59 -1.81 25.34
N GLY A 339 -17.82 -0.60 24.80
CA GLY A 339 -17.15 0.62 25.26
C GLY A 339 -15.69 0.78 24.80
N TRP A 340 -15.12 -0.16 24.04
CA TRP A 340 -13.78 -0.01 23.51
C TRP A 340 -13.64 1.22 22.62
N ARG A 341 -12.51 1.92 22.78
CA ARG A 341 -12.09 3.05 21.95
C ARG A 341 -10.63 2.86 21.58
N LEU A 342 -10.26 3.33 20.39
CA LEU A 342 -8.86 3.33 19.96
C LEU A 342 -8.02 4.13 20.98
N PRO A 343 -6.91 3.56 21.50
CA PRO A 343 -6.03 4.28 22.41
C PRO A 343 -5.45 5.52 21.71
N VAL A 344 -5.51 6.67 22.38
CA VAL A 344 -4.85 7.89 21.91
C VAL A 344 -3.34 7.74 22.16
N PRO A 345 -2.47 7.98 21.16
CA PRO A 345 -1.03 7.99 21.39
C PRO A 345 -0.68 8.97 22.50
N LYS A 346 0.09 8.53 23.51
CA LYS A 346 0.68 9.44 24.49
C LYS A 346 1.87 10.12 23.79
N HIS A 347 1.82 11.43 23.63
CA HIS A 347 2.90 12.23 23.06
C HIS A 347 4.02 12.49 24.07
#